data_AF-A0A430PX73-F1
#
_entry.id   AF-A0A430PX73-F1
#
_cell.length_a   1.000
_cell.length_b   1.000
_cell.length_c   1.000
_cell.angle_alpha   90.00
_cell.angle_beta   90.00
_cell.angle_gamma   90.00
#
_symmetry.space_group_name_H-M   'P 1'
#
loop_
_entity.id
_entity.type
_entity.pdbx_description
1 polymer ?
#
loop_
_entity_poly.entity_id
_entity_poly.type
_entity_poly.pdbx_seq_one_letter_code
_entity_poly.pdbx_strand_id
1 'polypeptide(L)'
;MSDQDSDTEQDVLDDTVVVNKYKMSAEVTNGIAFPTAISVNNMIRHYSPIENEAFGPIEIKTGDLVKIDVGAHIDGYAAIVGHTFVVGASQDNKITGRKADVILAAHAAAEAVIRLLKPGVENLKASEIVSKTVTDFNCHAVEGMQCHQMKKLVYDAEKNIVFSPTEEQKKTVEKCTFDINDVWNVDIIVSTGDGRPREHRARTTLFKKNETLYQLKMKAARR
;
A
#
# COMPACT_ATOMS: atom_id res chain seq x y z
N MET A 1 -43.69 -23.81 -5.20
CA MET A 1 -42.63 -23.66 -6.21
C MET A 1 -42.70 -22.23 -6.68
N SER A 2 -41.83 -21.41 -6.14
CA SER A 2 -41.64 -20.02 -6.53
C SER A 2 -40.13 -19.83 -6.51
N ASP A 3 -39.58 -19.68 -7.70
CA ASP A 3 -38.17 -19.70 -8.02
C ASP A 3 -37.40 -18.66 -7.20
N GLN A 4 -36.39 -19.14 -6.46
CA GLN A 4 -35.31 -18.31 -5.97
C GLN A 4 -34.24 -18.33 -7.05
N ASP A 5 -34.31 -17.37 -7.97
CA ASP A 5 -33.15 -17.02 -8.79
C ASP A 5 -32.14 -16.33 -7.86
N SER A 6 -31.13 -17.10 -7.46
CA SER A 6 -29.93 -16.58 -6.81
C SER A 6 -29.07 -15.90 -7.87
N ASP A 7 -29.28 -14.60 -8.07
CA ASP A 7 -28.32 -13.75 -8.76
C ASP A 7 -27.04 -13.68 -7.92
N THR A 8 -26.10 -14.60 -8.17
CA THR A 8 -24.70 -14.38 -7.84
C THR A 8 -24.15 -13.35 -8.82
N GLU A 9 -24.44 -12.06 -8.58
CA GLU A 9 -23.64 -10.98 -9.16
C GLU A 9 -22.20 -11.17 -8.67
N GLN A 10 -21.34 -11.58 -9.59
CA GLN A 10 -19.92 -11.54 -9.39
C GLN A 10 -19.55 -10.05 -9.51
N ASP A 11 -19.44 -9.35 -8.39
CA ASP A 11 -18.97 -7.97 -8.35
C ASP A 11 -17.57 -7.92 -8.99
N VAL A 12 -17.52 -7.58 -10.28
CA VAL A 12 -16.27 -7.21 -10.93
C VAL A 12 -15.90 -5.86 -10.35
N LEU A 13 -14.84 -5.83 -9.54
CA LEU A 13 -14.18 -4.59 -9.12
C LEU A 13 -13.58 -3.92 -10.35
N ASP A 14 -14.40 -3.19 -11.09
CA ASP A 14 -13.97 -2.24 -12.10
C ASP A 14 -13.85 -0.84 -11.48
N ASP A 15 -13.36 0.13 -12.27
CA ASP A 15 -13.18 1.53 -11.85
C ASP A 15 -14.50 2.21 -11.41
N THR A 16 -15.66 1.54 -11.49
CA THR A 16 -16.98 2.10 -11.21
C THR A 16 -17.54 1.76 -9.81
N VAL A 17 -16.93 0.82 -9.06
CA VAL A 17 -17.47 0.39 -7.75
C VAL A 17 -17.46 1.52 -6.69
N VAL A 18 -16.59 2.52 -6.84
CA VAL A 18 -16.56 3.69 -5.93
C VAL A 18 -17.84 4.55 -6.04
N VAL A 19 -18.58 4.46 -7.15
CA VAL A 19 -19.52 5.52 -7.57
C VAL A 19 -20.96 5.28 -7.11
N ASN A 20 -21.40 4.05 -6.86
CA ASN A 20 -22.84 3.73 -6.91
C ASN A 20 -23.61 3.77 -5.57
N LYS A 21 -22.95 3.92 -4.41
CA LYS A 21 -23.69 3.81 -3.14
C LYS A 21 -24.37 5.11 -2.69
N TYR A 22 -23.93 6.28 -3.17
CA TYR A 22 -24.53 7.57 -2.81
C TYR A 22 -24.51 8.54 -4.00
N LYS A 23 -25.67 9.12 -4.34
CA LYS A 23 -25.72 10.27 -5.25
C LYS A 23 -25.02 11.45 -4.59
N MET A 24 -23.74 11.65 -4.93
CA MET A 24 -22.97 12.81 -4.50
C MET A 24 -23.48 14.07 -5.22
N SER A 25 -23.33 15.24 -4.60
CA SER A 25 -23.55 16.50 -5.31
C SER A 25 -22.55 16.61 -6.47
N ALA A 26 -22.90 17.34 -7.53
CA ALA A 26 -22.05 17.51 -8.70
C ALA A 26 -20.68 18.15 -8.39
N GLU A 27 -20.53 18.77 -7.22
CA GLU A 27 -19.32 19.45 -6.77
C GLU A 27 -18.35 18.52 -6.01
N VAL A 28 -18.83 17.37 -5.55
CA VAL A 28 -18.00 16.40 -4.81
C VAL A 28 -17.32 15.45 -5.79
N THR A 29 -16.00 15.55 -5.88
CA THR A 29 -15.20 14.63 -6.71
C THR A 29 -15.02 13.29 -6.00
N ASN A 30 -15.00 12.19 -6.73
CA ASN A 30 -14.68 10.86 -6.20
C ASN A 30 -13.99 10.04 -7.28
N GLY A 31 -13.31 8.96 -6.89
CA GLY A 31 -12.61 8.10 -7.84
C GLY A 31 -11.42 7.38 -7.22
N ILE A 32 -10.46 7.02 -8.07
CA ILE A 32 -9.27 6.26 -7.71
C ILE A 32 -8.26 7.17 -7.01
N ALA A 33 -7.89 6.83 -5.78
CA ALA A 33 -6.78 7.47 -5.07
C ALA A 33 -5.45 6.74 -5.29
N PHE A 34 -5.52 5.42 -5.44
CA PHE A 34 -4.37 4.56 -5.71
C PHE A 34 -4.83 3.44 -6.64
N PRO A 35 -4.26 3.30 -7.85
CA PRO A 35 -4.69 2.29 -8.81
C PRO A 35 -4.40 0.89 -8.27
N THR A 36 -5.22 -0.07 -8.66
CA THR A 36 -5.04 -1.48 -8.26
C THR A 36 -3.66 -1.97 -8.68
N ALA A 37 -2.85 -2.37 -7.70
CA ALA A 37 -1.54 -2.96 -7.93
C ALA A 37 -1.48 -4.33 -7.23
N ILE A 38 -1.02 -5.35 -7.95
CA ILE A 38 -0.96 -6.73 -7.46
C ILE A 38 0.48 -7.22 -7.54
N SER A 39 1.17 -7.26 -6.41
CA SER A 39 2.60 -7.60 -6.35
C SER A 39 2.82 -8.99 -5.77
N VAL A 40 3.43 -9.89 -6.55
CA VAL A 40 3.55 -11.31 -6.21
C VAL A 40 4.94 -11.64 -5.67
N ASN A 41 5.00 -12.48 -4.62
CA ASN A 41 6.21 -13.00 -3.99
C ASN A 41 7.21 -11.87 -3.60
N ASN A 42 8.42 -11.89 -4.17
CA ASN A 42 9.51 -10.96 -3.86
C ASN A 42 9.36 -9.57 -4.49
N MET A 43 8.34 -9.37 -5.34
CA MET A 43 8.00 -8.06 -5.86
C MET A 43 7.39 -7.22 -4.74
N ILE A 44 7.99 -6.07 -4.44
CA ILE A 44 7.68 -5.33 -3.21
C ILE A 44 6.29 -4.70 -3.26
N ARG A 45 5.99 -3.93 -4.31
CA ARG A 45 4.75 -3.15 -4.48
C ARG A 45 4.62 -2.62 -5.91
N HIS A 46 3.49 -1.97 -6.20
CA HIS A 46 3.28 -1.12 -7.39
C HIS A 46 3.28 -1.82 -8.75
N TYR A 47 3.12 -3.14 -8.78
CA TYR A 47 2.98 -3.85 -10.04
C TYR A 47 1.57 -3.74 -10.60
N SER A 48 1.42 -2.90 -11.62
CA SER A 48 0.21 -2.77 -12.46
C SER A 48 0.66 -2.83 -13.92
N PRO A 49 0.84 -4.04 -14.49
CA PRO A 49 1.48 -4.22 -15.78
C PRO A 49 0.62 -3.70 -16.94
N ILE A 50 1.28 -3.33 -18.04
CA ILE A 50 0.63 -3.05 -19.32
C ILE A 50 0.69 -4.32 -20.17
N GLU A 51 -0.40 -4.64 -20.86
CA GLU A 51 -0.42 -5.75 -21.81
C GLU A 51 0.63 -5.57 -22.92
N ASN A 52 1.17 -6.69 -23.43
CA ASN A 52 2.13 -6.71 -24.53
C ASN A 52 3.50 -6.02 -24.27
N GLU A 53 3.84 -5.72 -23.01
CA GLU A 53 5.20 -5.30 -22.63
C GLU A 53 6.08 -6.49 -22.21
N ALA A 54 7.42 -6.31 -22.25
CA ALA A 54 8.40 -7.35 -21.95
C ALA A 54 8.27 -7.97 -20.54
N PHE A 55 7.69 -7.22 -19.60
CA PHE A 55 7.32 -7.67 -18.25
C PHE A 55 5.81 -7.47 -18.01
N GLY A 56 5.01 -7.94 -18.99
CA GLY A 56 3.55 -7.96 -18.92
C GLY A 56 3.00 -8.89 -17.83
N PRO A 57 1.67 -9.08 -17.80
CA PRO A 57 0.97 -9.74 -16.70
C PRO A 57 1.55 -11.09 -16.28
N ILE A 58 1.69 -11.30 -14.97
CA ILE A 58 2.13 -12.56 -14.37
C ILE A 58 0.90 -13.39 -14.00
N GLU A 59 0.89 -14.64 -14.45
CA GLU A 59 -0.10 -15.63 -14.00
C GLU A 59 0.15 -16.01 -12.53
N ILE A 60 -0.86 -15.81 -11.69
CA ILE A 60 -0.83 -16.11 -10.26
C ILE A 60 -1.09 -17.61 -10.04
N LYS A 61 -0.28 -18.27 -9.22
CA LYS A 61 -0.31 -19.71 -8.98
C LYS A 61 -0.64 -20.06 -7.53
N THR A 62 -1.17 -21.26 -7.31
CA THR A 62 -1.33 -21.81 -5.96
C THR A 62 -0.01 -21.76 -5.19
N GLY A 63 -0.08 -21.27 -3.96
CA GLY A 63 1.06 -21.06 -3.10
C GLY A 63 1.75 -19.70 -3.27
N ASP A 64 1.43 -18.89 -4.29
CA ASP A 64 2.00 -17.55 -4.40
C ASP A 64 1.55 -16.65 -3.24
N LEU A 65 2.49 -15.85 -2.73
CA LEU A 65 2.19 -14.78 -1.78
C LEU A 65 1.81 -13.54 -2.58
N VAL A 66 0.57 -13.10 -2.47
CA VAL A 66 0.01 -12.02 -3.28
C VAL A 66 -0.27 -10.82 -2.38
N LYS A 67 0.18 -9.64 -2.82
CA LYS A 67 -0.08 -8.36 -2.17
C LYS A 67 -0.98 -7.54 -3.10
N ILE A 68 -2.12 -7.09 -2.61
CA ILE A 68 -3.06 -6.25 -3.35
C ILE A 68 -3.09 -4.89 -2.67
N ASP A 69 -2.81 -3.83 -3.42
CA ASP A 69 -2.95 -2.44 -3.00
C ASP A 69 -4.01 -1.76 -3.86
N VAL A 70 -4.99 -1.11 -3.23
CA VAL A 70 -6.06 -0.34 -3.89
C VAL A 70 -6.38 0.91 -3.08
N GLY A 71 -6.91 1.95 -3.72
CA GLY A 71 -7.36 3.13 -3.01
C GLY A 71 -8.40 3.94 -3.75
N ALA A 72 -9.31 4.54 -2.98
CA ALA A 72 -10.37 5.42 -3.46
C ALA A 72 -10.36 6.75 -2.69
N HIS A 73 -10.96 7.78 -3.26
CA HIS A 73 -11.19 9.05 -2.57
C HIS A 73 -12.61 9.55 -2.72
N ILE A 74 -13.03 10.35 -1.74
CA ILE A 74 -14.24 11.18 -1.79
C ILE A 74 -13.84 12.59 -1.38
N ASP A 75 -14.16 13.58 -2.20
CA ASP A 75 -13.81 14.99 -2.05
C ASP A 75 -12.31 15.21 -1.74
N GLY A 76 -11.45 14.43 -2.39
CA GLY A 76 -10.00 14.45 -2.18
C GLY A 76 -9.50 13.81 -0.88
N TYR A 77 -10.37 13.26 -0.03
CA TYR A 77 -9.97 12.45 1.12
C TYR A 77 -9.78 11.00 0.69
N ALA A 78 -8.53 10.54 0.69
CA ALA A 78 -8.16 9.21 0.24
C ALA A 78 -8.25 8.16 1.36
N ALA A 79 -8.66 6.96 0.99
CA ALA A 79 -8.49 5.73 1.75
C ALA A 79 -7.76 4.71 0.87
N ILE A 80 -6.62 4.22 1.35
CA ILE A 80 -5.77 3.26 0.66
C ILE A 80 -5.63 2.04 1.55
N VAL A 81 -5.72 0.84 0.98
CA VAL A 81 -5.59 -0.42 1.69
C VAL A 81 -4.66 -1.36 0.94
N GLY A 82 -3.76 -1.99 1.69
CA GLY A 82 -2.91 -3.09 1.24
C GLY A 82 -3.26 -4.36 2.00
N HIS A 83 -3.31 -5.50 1.30
CA HIS A 83 -3.54 -6.80 1.93
C HIS A 83 -2.64 -7.88 1.34
N THR A 84 -2.16 -8.80 2.19
CA THR A 84 -1.31 -9.92 1.80
C THR A 84 -1.99 -11.24 2.13
N PHE A 85 -2.05 -12.15 1.16
CA PHE A 85 -2.53 -13.51 1.37
C PHE A 85 -1.72 -14.51 0.54
N VAL A 86 -1.96 -15.80 0.75
CA VAL A 86 -1.37 -16.87 -0.06
C VAL A 86 -2.46 -17.60 -0.82
N VAL A 87 -2.25 -17.79 -2.12
CA VAL A 87 -3.23 -18.42 -3.01
C VAL A 87 -3.42 -19.89 -2.62
N GLY A 88 -4.66 -20.29 -2.36
CA GLY A 88 -4.99 -21.65 -1.91
C GLY A 88 -4.80 -21.89 -0.41
N ALA A 89 -4.45 -20.87 0.38
CA ALA A 89 -4.50 -20.96 1.84
C ALA A 89 -5.94 -21.13 2.34
N SER A 90 -6.14 -21.98 3.34
CA SER A 90 -7.44 -22.16 3.98
C SER A 90 -7.26 -22.58 5.45
N GLN A 91 -8.36 -22.80 6.17
CA GLN A 91 -8.29 -23.33 7.54
C GLN A 91 -7.65 -24.72 7.60
N ASP A 92 -7.90 -25.56 6.60
CA ASP A 92 -7.34 -26.91 6.48
C ASP A 92 -5.95 -26.90 5.82
N ASN A 93 -5.68 -25.91 4.96
CA ASN A 93 -4.39 -25.74 4.28
C ASN A 93 -3.65 -24.51 4.83
N LYS A 94 -3.10 -24.65 6.05
CA LYS A 94 -2.38 -23.57 6.73
C LYS A 94 -1.02 -23.31 6.07
N ILE A 95 -0.68 -22.02 5.98
CA ILE A 95 0.65 -21.59 5.55
C ILE A 95 1.66 -21.79 6.68
N THR A 96 2.85 -22.29 6.34
CA THR A 96 3.95 -22.53 7.28
C THR A 96 5.27 -21.97 6.75
N GLY A 97 6.31 -22.01 7.58
CA GLY A 97 7.66 -21.55 7.22
C GLY A 97 7.73 -20.05 6.93
N ARG A 98 8.67 -19.65 6.06
CA ARG A 98 9.02 -18.24 5.84
C ARG A 98 7.87 -17.35 5.35
N LYS A 99 6.88 -17.91 4.64
CA LYS A 99 5.67 -17.17 4.24
C LYS A 99 4.77 -16.87 5.44
N ALA A 100 4.62 -17.81 6.36
CA ALA A 100 3.88 -17.57 7.61
C ALA A 100 4.61 -16.54 8.47
N ASP A 101 5.94 -16.68 8.63
CA ASP A 101 6.77 -15.78 9.43
C ASP A 101 6.61 -14.32 8.96
N VAL A 102 6.76 -14.05 7.66
CA VAL A 102 6.71 -12.68 7.14
C VAL A 102 5.32 -12.06 7.20
N ILE A 103 4.27 -12.85 6.99
CA ILE A 103 2.87 -12.39 7.09
C ILE A 103 2.55 -12.03 8.54
N LEU A 104 2.94 -12.88 9.50
CA LEU A 104 2.76 -12.62 10.93
C LEU A 104 3.60 -11.43 11.40
N ALA A 105 4.85 -11.31 10.92
CA ALA A 105 5.72 -10.17 11.22
C ALA A 105 5.11 -8.84 10.75
N ALA A 106 4.64 -8.79 9.50
CA ALA A 106 3.98 -7.61 8.94
C ALA A 106 2.69 -7.27 9.68
N HIS A 107 1.85 -8.27 9.99
CA HIS A 107 0.62 -8.05 10.74
C HIS A 107 0.88 -7.54 12.16
N ALA A 108 1.80 -8.19 12.89
CA ALA A 108 2.18 -7.77 14.25
C ALA A 108 2.77 -6.35 14.26
N ALA A 109 3.60 -6.01 13.27
CA ALA A 109 4.15 -4.66 13.13
C ALA A 109 3.06 -3.62 12.82
N ALA A 110 2.10 -3.92 11.96
CA ALA A 110 0.96 -3.04 11.69
C ALA A 110 0.11 -2.80 12.94
N GLU A 111 -0.22 -3.86 13.67
CA GLU A 111 -0.94 -3.79 14.95
C GLU A 111 -0.18 -2.95 15.99
N ALA A 112 1.15 -3.09 16.04
CA ALA A 112 1.99 -2.29 16.93
C ALA A 112 1.96 -0.80 16.58
N VAL A 113 2.11 -0.45 15.29
CA VAL A 113 2.05 0.95 14.83
C VAL A 113 0.69 1.57 15.11
N ILE A 114 -0.40 0.87 14.80
CA ILE A 114 -1.77 1.37 15.06
C ILE A 114 -1.96 1.68 16.56
N ARG A 115 -1.38 0.90 17.47
CA ARG A 115 -1.45 1.17 18.93
C ARG A 115 -0.58 2.35 19.37
N LEU A 116 0.42 2.72 18.58
CA LEU A 116 1.33 3.85 18.83
C LEU A 116 0.85 5.16 18.21
N LEU A 117 -0.05 5.13 17.22
CA LEU A 117 -0.67 6.32 16.63
C LEU A 117 -1.61 7.00 17.63
N LYS A 118 -1.01 7.69 18.60
CA LYS A 118 -1.68 8.42 19.67
C LYS A 118 -1.05 9.81 19.83
N PRO A 119 -1.85 10.83 20.17
CA PRO A 119 -1.35 12.18 20.37
C PRO A 119 -0.12 12.22 21.29
N GLY A 120 0.93 12.94 20.87
CA GLY A 120 2.16 13.13 21.62
C GLY A 120 3.19 11.99 21.51
N VAL A 121 2.86 10.87 20.87
CA VAL A 121 3.86 9.84 20.55
C VAL A 121 4.67 10.26 19.33
N GLU A 122 5.99 10.00 19.38
CA GLU A 122 6.92 10.37 18.33
C GLU A 122 7.02 9.30 17.22
N ASN A 123 7.17 9.73 15.97
CA ASN A 123 7.32 8.85 14.81
C ASN A 123 8.50 7.86 14.93
N LEU A 124 9.64 8.32 15.48
CA LEU A 124 10.83 7.47 15.68
C LEU A 124 10.54 6.27 16.58
N LYS A 125 9.60 6.39 17.53
CA LYS A 125 9.20 5.28 18.40
C LYS A 125 8.50 4.17 17.60
N ALA A 126 7.65 4.54 16.65
CA ALA A 126 7.00 3.59 15.76
C ALA A 126 8.03 2.83 14.90
N SER A 127 9.03 3.53 14.37
CA SER A 127 10.11 2.91 13.59
C SER A 127 10.93 1.90 14.43
N GLU A 128 11.31 2.28 15.65
CA GLU A 128 12.02 1.40 16.59
C GLU A 128 11.22 0.12 16.90
N ILE A 129 9.92 0.27 17.18
CA ILE A 129 9.06 -0.86 17.53
C ILE A 129 8.88 -1.81 16.35
N VAL A 130 8.63 -1.28 15.14
CA VAL A 130 8.53 -2.13 13.93
C VAL A 130 9.80 -2.93 13.72
N SER A 131 10.98 -2.30 13.84
CA SER A 131 12.25 -3.01 13.68
C SER A 131 12.40 -4.18 14.68
N LYS A 132 12.00 -3.99 15.93
CA LYS A 132 12.05 -5.05 16.96
C LYS A 132 11.05 -6.16 16.66
N THR A 133 9.80 -5.79 16.36
CA THR A 133 8.73 -6.74 16.08
C THR A 133 9.06 -7.65 14.91
N VAL A 134 9.59 -7.13 13.79
CA VAL A 134 9.90 -7.97 12.62
C VAL A 134 11.13 -8.86 12.86
N THR A 135 12.06 -8.43 13.72
CA THR A 135 13.26 -9.20 14.07
C THR A 135 12.91 -10.49 14.82
N ASP A 136 11.87 -10.48 15.65
CA ASP A 136 11.40 -11.68 16.38
C ASP A 136 10.98 -12.83 15.44
N PHE A 137 10.65 -12.52 14.18
CA PHE A 137 10.31 -13.47 13.13
C PHE A 137 11.46 -13.73 12.14
N ASN A 138 12.69 -13.33 12.48
CA ASN A 138 13.84 -13.31 11.58
C ASN A 138 13.54 -12.60 10.25
N CYS A 139 12.76 -11.51 10.28
CA CYS A 139 12.42 -10.71 9.12
C CYS A 139 12.96 -9.29 9.27
N HIS A 140 12.97 -8.54 8.16
CA HIS A 140 13.46 -7.16 8.13
C HIS A 140 12.41 -6.25 7.48
N ALA A 141 12.15 -5.10 8.09
CA ALA A 141 11.36 -4.05 7.46
C ALA A 141 12.12 -3.54 6.23
N VAL A 142 11.41 -3.33 5.11
CA VAL A 142 12.04 -2.89 3.87
C VAL A 142 12.62 -1.48 4.05
N GLU A 143 13.89 -1.33 3.65
CA GLU A 143 14.68 -0.13 3.82
C GLU A 143 14.01 1.09 3.16
N GLY A 144 13.85 2.15 3.94
CA GLY A 144 13.36 3.45 3.50
C GLY A 144 11.88 3.55 3.20
N MET A 145 11.08 2.54 3.53
CA MET A 145 9.61 2.61 3.39
C MET A 145 9.01 3.60 4.40
N GLN A 146 7.92 4.26 3.99
CA GLN A 146 7.33 5.37 4.72
C GLN A 146 5.82 5.23 4.92
N CYS A 147 5.36 5.51 6.14
CA CYS A 147 3.96 5.86 6.41
C CYS A 147 3.81 7.38 6.40
N HIS A 148 2.72 7.90 5.84
CA HIS A 148 2.49 9.34 5.76
C HIS A 148 1.19 9.76 6.45
N GLN A 149 1.20 10.98 7.00
CA GLN A 149 -0.03 11.69 7.28
C GLN A 149 -0.77 11.97 5.96
N MET A 150 -2.10 11.88 5.99
CA MET A 150 -2.98 12.20 4.88
C MET A 150 -3.78 13.47 5.18
N LYS A 151 -3.99 14.27 4.15
CA LYS A 151 -4.84 15.48 4.13
C LYS A 151 -5.70 15.46 2.86
N LYS A 152 -6.66 16.39 2.77
CA LYS A 152 -7.44 16.59 1.54
C LYS A 152 -6.48 16.84 0.36
N LEU A 153 -6.62 16.05 -0.70
CA LEU A 153 -5.81 16.06 -1.93
C LEU A 153 -4.33 15.69 -1.78
N VAL A 154 -3.88 15.32 -0.57
CA VAL A 154 -2.48 15.01 -0.27
C VAL A 154 -2.39 13.73 0.56
N TYR A 155 -2.00 12.61 -0.05
CA TYR A 155 -1.88 11.32 0.66
C TYR A 155 -0.49 11.07 1.27
N ASP A 156 0.49 11.92 0.97
CA ASP A 156 1.90 11.85 1.37
C ASP A 156 2.35 13.16 2.02
N ALA A 157 1.59 13.64 3.02
CA ALA A 157 1.93 14.87 3.70
C ALA A 157 3.27 14.78 4.44
N GLU A 158 3.74 15.93 4.89
CA GLU A 158 5.07 16.15 5.47
C GLU A 158 5.41 15.21 6.64
N LYS A 159 4.48 15.05 7.58
CA LYS A 159 4.67 14.11 8.69
C LYS A 159 4.73 12.68 8.17
N ASN A 160 5.80 11.99 8.52
CA ASN A 160 6.01 10.61 8.11
C ASN A 160 6.66 9.76 9.21
N ILE A 161 6.55 8.44 9.06
CA ILE A 161 7.34 7.45 9.79
C ILE A 161 8.21 6.77 8.75
N VAL A 162 9.53 6.74 8.95
CA VAL A 162 10.45 6.02 8.05
C VAL A 162 10.95 4.76 8.74
N PHE A 163 10.74 3.61 8.10
CA PHE A 163 11.22 2.31 8.57
C PHE A 163 12.57 2.00 7.95
N SER A 164 13.51 1.50 8.75
CA SER A 164 14.86 1.13 8.29
C SER A 164 15.46 2.22 7.37
N PRO A 165 15.61 3.48 7.83
CA PRO A 165 15.99 4.59 6.95
C PRO A 165 17.37 4.37 6.33
N THR A 166 17.52 4.75 5.06
CA THR A 166 18.82 4.81 4.38
C THR A 166 19.74 5.84 5.05
N GLU A 167 21.04 5.79 4.77
CA GLU A 167 22.00 6.79 5.27
C GLU A 167 21.67 8.23 4.85
N GLU A 168 21.00 8.40 3.71
CA GLU A 168 20.51 9.70 3.26
C GLU A 168 19.26 10.13 4.03
N GLN A 169 18.28 9.23 4.17
CA GLN A 169 17.05 9.50 4.92
C GLN A 169 17.34 9.80 6.40
N LYS A 170 18.32 9.15 7.02
CA LYS A 170 18.71 9.46 8.42
C LYS A 170 19.06 10.93 8.65
N LYS A 171 19.49 11.65 7.60
CA LYS A 171 19.83 13.08 7.67
C LYS A 171 18.63 13.99 7.47
N THR A 172 17.56 13.49 6.86
CA THR A 172 16.38 14.27 6.45
C THR A 172 15.10 13.87 7.18
N VAL A 173 15.10 12.74 7.90
CA VAL A 173 13.96 12.31 8.71
C VAL A 173 13.73 13.33 9.81
N GLU A 174 12.64 14.08 9.67
CA GLU A 174 12.21 15.01 10.68
C GLU A 174 11.46 14.28 11.80
N LYS A 175 11.80 14.67 13.02
CA LYS A 175 11.09 14.20 14.20
C LYS A 175 9.72 14.88 14.25
N CYS A 176 8.66 14.09 14.29
CA CYS A 176 7.30 14.60 14.46
C CYS A 176 6.52 13.83 15.53
N THR A 177 5.50 14.48 16.09
CA THR A 177 4.50 13.84 16.96
C THR A 177 3.20 13.60 16.19
N PHE A 178 2.50 12.54 16.56
CA PHE A 178 1.11 12.35 16.13
C PHE A 178 0.21 13.31 16.92
N ASP A 179 -0.82 13.85 16.27
CA ASP A 179 -1.77 14.79 16.87
C ASP A 179 -3.23 14.31 16.76
N ILE A 180 -4.11 14.94 17.54
CA ILE A 180 -5.55 14.72 17.44
C ILE A 180 -6.02 15.16 16.04
N ASN A 181 -6.91 14.37 15.44
CA ASN A 181 -7.45 14.56 14.08
C ASN A 181 -6.45 14.33 12.94
N ASP A 182 -5.23 13.87 13.23
CA ASP A 182 -4.37 13.35 12.17
C ASP A 182 -5.01 12.12 11.53
N VAL A 183 -4.94 12.04 10.21
CA VAL A 183 -5.22 10.83 9.44
C VAL A 183 -3.89 10.30 8.93
N TRP A 184 -3.66 8.99 9.02
CA TRP A 184 -2.39 8.36 8.63
C TRP A 184 -2.65 7.18 7.71
N ASN A 185 -1.84 7.05 6.66
CA ASN A 185 -1.72 5.81 5.90
C ASN A 185 -0.62 4.95 6.52
N VAL A 186 -1.00 3.84 7.15
CA VAL A 186 -0.07 2.88 7.75
C VAL A 186 0.25 1.80 6.72
N ASP A 187 1.47 1.85 6.18
CA ASP A 187 1.96 0.94 5.16
C ASP A 187 3.17 0.16 5.70
N ILE A 188 3.00 -1.15 5.91
CA ILE A 188 4.01 -2.03 6.52
C ILE A 188 4.47 -3.05 5.50
N ILE A 189 5.75 -2.98 5.15
CA ILE A 189 6.37 -3.88 4.19
C ILE A 189 7.56 -4.57 4.85
N VAL A 190 7.49 -5.89 4.88
CA VAL A 190 8.45 -6.75 5.56
C VAL A 190 8.98 -7.79 4.59
N SER A 191 10.26 -8.10 4.72
CA SER A 191 10.99 -9.04 3.87
C SER A 191 11.57 -10.18 4.69
N THR A 192 11.54 -11.38 4.13
CA THR A 192 12.30 -12.53 4.64
C THR A 192 13.79 -12.46 4.31
N GLY A 193 14.20 -11.56 3.39
CA GLY A 193 15.59 -11.31 2.98
C GLY A 193 16.26 -10.24 3.82
N ASP A 194 17.24 -9.53 3.25
CA ASP A 194 18.03 -8.47 3.92
C ASP A 194 17.29 -7.12 4.09
N GLY A 195 16.06 -7.02 3.59
CA GLY A 195 15.26 -5.79 3.64
C GLY A 195 15.69 -4.72 2.65
N ARG A 196 16.69 -4.94 1.80
CA ARG A 196 17.19 -3.91 0.87
C ARG A 196 16.47 -4.01 -0.48
N PRO A 197 15.68 -2.98 -0.88
CA PRO A 197 14.97 -2.99 -2.15
C PRO A 197 15.96 -2.92 -3.31
N ARG A 198 15.59 -3.53 -4.44
CA ARG A 198 16.34 -3.50 -5.69
C ARG A 198 15.40 -3.17 -6.83
N GLU A 199 15.93 -2.49 -7.84
CA GLU A 199 15.16 -2.16 -9.04
C GLU A 199 14.72 -3.44 -9.75
N HIS A 200 13.43 -3.50 -10.08
CA HIS A 200 12.85 -4.58 -10.85
C HIS A 200 12.85 -4.22 -12.33
N ARG A 201 12.91 -5.23 -13.21
CA ARG A 201 12.92 -5.00 -14.67
C ARG A 201 11.55 -4.58 -15.24
N ALA A 202 10.50 -4.66 -14.43
CA ALA A 202 9.17 -4.24 -14.84
C ALA A 202 9.13 -2.72 -14.96
N ARG A 203 8.46 -2.23 -16.02
CA ARG A 203 8.29 -0.80 -16.25
C ARG A 203 7.51 -0.16 -15.11
N THR A 204 7.91 1.05 -14.70
CA THR A 204 7.08 1.89 -13.84
C THR A 204 5.83 2.35 -14.59
N THR A 205 4.66 1.99 -14.08
CA THR A 205 3.34 2.33 -14.66
C THR A 205 2.51 3.25 -13.76
N LEU A 206 2.88 3.35 -12.48
CA LEU A 206 2.23 4.22 -11.51
C LEU A 206 2.96 5.56 -11.43
N PHE A 207 2.22 6.65 -11.59
CA PHE A 207 2.73 8.01 -11.51
C PHE A 207 1.77 8.90 -10.72
N LYS A 208 2.33 9.89 -10.04
CA LYS A 208 1.60 10.95 -9.36
C LYS A 208 2.11 12.30 -9.86
N LYS A 209 1.19 13.21 -10.14
CA LYS A 209 1.53 14.62 -10.41
C LYS A 209 2.06 15.29 -9.14
N ASN A 210 3.21 15.95 -9.24
CA ASN A 210 3.74 16.78 -8.17
C ASN A 210 3.38 18.27 -8.39
N GLU A 211 3.77 19.13 -7.45
CA GLU A 211 3.51 20.57 -7.52
C GLU A 211 4.49 21.33 -8.43
N THR A 212 5.45 20.63 -9.04
CA THR A 212 6.46 21.26 -9.88
C THR A 212 5.82 21.82 -11.15
N LEU A 213 5.92 23.14 -11.32
CA LEU A 213 5.49 23.82 -12.54
C LEU A 213 6.61 23.80 -13.57
N TYR A 214 6.36 23.15 -14.70
CA TYR A 214 7.28 23.11 -15.83
C TYR A 214 6.54 23.31 -17.15
N GLN A 215 7.06 24.18 -18.02
CA GLN A 215 6.48 24.42 -19.34
C GLN A 215 6.93 23.33 -20.33
N LEU A 216 6.10 22.31 -20.50
CA LEU A 216 6.36 21.19 -21.40
C LEU A 216 6.42 21.64 -22.87
N LYS A 217 7.51 21.28 -23.56
CA LYS A 217 7.77 21.68 -24.95
C LYS A 217 6.96 20.87 -25.98
N MET A 218 6.77 19.58 -25.76
CA MET A 218 6.07 18.70 -26.71
C MET A 218 4.55 18.80 -26.56
N LYS A 219 3.83 18.83 -27.69
CA LYS A 219 2.35 18.87 -27.71
C LYS A 219 1.72 17.65 -27.04
N ALA A 220 2.31 16.47 -27.24
CA ALA A 220 1.85 15.23 -26.62
C ALA A 220 1.96 15.26 -25.09
N ALA A 221 3.00 15.87 -24.53
CA ALA A 221 3.18 15.95 -23.08
C ALA A 221 2.25 16.96 -22.39
N ARG A 222 1.69 17.92 -23.13
CA ARG A 222 0.71 18.89 -22.61
C ARG A 222 -0.73 18.38 -22.60
N ARG A 223 -1.00 17.28 -23.30
CA ARG A 223 -2.32 16.65 -23.38
C ARG A 223 -2.39 15.54 -22.34
#